data_AF-A0A397VWK7-F1
#
_entry.id   AF-A0A397VWK7-F1
#
_cell.length_a   1.000
_cell.length_b   1.000
_cell.length_c   1.000
_cell.angle_alpha   90.00
_cell.angle_beta   90.00
_cell.angle_gamma   90.00
#
_symmetry.space_group_name_H-M   'P 1'
#
loop_
_entity.id
_entity.type
_entity.pdbx_description
1 polymer ?
#
loop_
_entity_poly.entity_id
_entity_poly.type
_entity_poly.pdbx_seq_one_letter_code
_entity_poly.pdbx_strand_id
1 'polypeptide(L)'
;YYQNLAETNVSCGIFFVGACYDKGIGVERDEHKAFIYYQKSAEMGYAKGTCNVGCCYDEGIGAFIYYQKSAEMGYANGMSLVAECYRNGIGITRDLHKAKYWYQR
;
A
#
# COMPACT_ATOMS: atom_id res chain seq x y z
N TYR A 1 22.97 -22.27 -3.44
CA TYR A 1 21.77 -23.09 -3.16
C TYR A 1 21.10 -22.66 -1.85
N TYR A 2 21.73 -22.88 -0.69
CA TYR A 2 21.14 -22.51 0.62
C TYR A 2 20.79 -21.03 0.78
N GLN A 3 21.61 -20.12 0.26
CA GLN A 3 21.34 -18.68 0.32
C GLN A 3 20.05 -18.28 -0.41
N ASN A 4 19.85 -18.79 -1.64
CA ASN A 4 18.63 -18.52 -2.42
C ASN A 4 17.38 -19.11 -1.74
N LEU A 5 17.50 -20.30 -1.14
CA LEU A 5 16.43 -20.90 -0.33
C LEU A 5 16.11 -20.07 0.92
N ALA A 6 17.13 -19.54 1.60
CA ALA A 6 16.94 -18.65 2.75
C ALA A 6 16.28 -17.32 2.35
N GLU A 7 16.71 -16.69 1.26
CA GLU A 7 16.10 -15.48 0.70
C GLU A 7 14.65 -15.71 0.26
N THR A 8 14.36 -16.88 -0.34
CA THR A 8 13.00 -17.30 -0.70
C THR A 8 12.13 -17.51 0.54
N ASN A 9 12.66 -18.13 1.60
CA ASN A 9 11.92 -18.33 2.85
C ASN A 9 11.63 -17.01 3.57
N VAL A 10 12.60 -16.08 3.58
CA VAL A 10 12.41 -14.75 4.18
C VAL A 10 11.37 -13.95 3.39
N SER A 11 11.47 -13.91 2.06
CA SER A 11 10.52 -13.18 1.22
C SER A 11 9.10 -13.75 1.29
N CYS A 12 8.97 -15.07 1.38
CA CYS A 12 7.70 -15.77 1.66
C CYS A 12 7.13 -15.40 3.04
N GLY A 13 7.96 -15.36 4.08
CA GLY A 13 7.56 -14.93 5.43
C GLY A 13 7.04 -13.49 5.45
N ILE A 14 7.75 -12.57 4.80
CA ILE A 14 7.35 -11.17 4.66
C ILE A 14 6.00 -11.05 3.93
N PHE A 15 5.80 -11.84 2.87
CA PHE A 15 4.51 -11.90 2.18
C PHE A 15 3.37 -12.29 3.12
N PHE A 16 3.56 -13.30 3.97
CA PHE A 16 2.52 -13.72 4.91
C PHE A 16 2.24 -12.69 5.99
N VAL A 17 3.22 -11.90 6.41
CA VAL A 17 2.95 -10.74 7.29
C VAL A 17 2.03 -9.73 6.59
N GLY A 18 2.28 -9.45 5.30
CA GLY A 18 1.37 -8.64 4.48
C GLY A 18 -0.04 -9.22 4.41
N ALA A 19 -0.14 -10.53 4.19
CA ALA A 19 -1.42 -11.25 4.15
C ALA A 19 -2.19 -11.19 5.49
N CYS A 20 -1.48 -11.22 6.62
CA CYS A 20 -2.10 -11.03 7.94
C CYS A 20 -2.71 -9.64 8.09
N TYR A 21 -2.03 -8.58 7.64
CA TYR A 21 -2.59 -7.22 7.63
C TYR A 21 -3.75 -7.06 6.65
N ASP A 22 -3.68 -7.65 5.45
CA ASP A 22 -4.75 -7.62 4.45
C ASP A 22 -6.02 -8.34 4.96
N LYS A 23 -5.86 -9.49 5.62
CA LYS A 23 -6.99 -10.31 6.11
C LYS A 23 -7.38 -10.06 7.57
N GLY A 24 -6.62 -9.26 8.31
CA GLY A 24 -6.82 -9.06 9.74
C GLY A 24 -6.60 -10.33 10.59
N ILE A 25 -5.64 -11.18 10.20
CA ILE A 25 -5.34 -12.44 10.90
C ILE A 25 -4.33 -12.16 12.01
N GLY A 26 -4.80 -12.18 13.26
CA GLY A 26 -3.96 -11.93 14.44
C GLY A 26 -3.50 -10.48 14.61
N VAL A 27 -3.88 -9.59 13.68
CA VAL A 27 -3.64 -8.14 13.71
C VAL A 27 -4.88 -7.41 13.19
N GLU A 28 -5.03 -6.13 13.53
CA GLU A 28 -6.06 -5.30 12.90
C GLU A 28 -5.80 -5.17 11.39
N ARG A 29 -6.88 -5.22 10.60
CA ARG A 29 -6.79 -5.13 9.15
C ARG A 29 -6.26 -3.76 8.72
N ASP A 30 -5.21 -3.74 7.91
CA ASP A 30 -4.52 -2.54 7.46
C ASP A 30 -3.94 -2.75 6.05
N GLU A 31 -4.70 -2.35 5.03
CA GLU A 31 -4.36 -2.53 3.62
C GLU A 31 -3.10 -1.74 3.23
N HIS A 32 -2.80 -0.62 3.92
CA HIS A 32 -1.58 0.15 3.66
C HIS A 32 -0.34 -0.56 4.17
N LYS A 33 -0.40 -1.12 5.38
CA LYS A 33 0.68 -1.97 5.88
C LYS A 33 0.83 -3.22 5.03
N ALA A 34 -0.26 -3.84 4.60
CA ALA A 34 -0.22 -4.99 3.69
C ALA A 34 0.57 -4.67 2.43
N PHE A 35 0.27 -3.54 1.76
CA PHE A 35 1.01 -3.05 0.60
C PHE A 35 2.52 -2.93 0.86
N ILE A 36 2.93 -2.35 2.00
CA ILE A 36 4.35 -2.19 2.35
C ILE A 36 5.05 -3.56 2.47
N TYR A 37 4.41 -4.55 3.08
CA TYR A 37 4.98 -5.90 3.20
C TYR A 37 5.00 -6.63 1.85
N TYR A 38 3.96 -6.52 1.03
CA TYR A 38 3.95 -7.07 -0.31
C TYR A 38 5.05 -6.46 -1.18
N GLN A 39 5.28 -5.14 -1.09
CA GLN A 39 6.36 -4.45 -1.79
C GLN A 39 7.74 -4.97 -1.36
N LYS A 40 8.01 -5.10 -0.06
CA LYS A 40 9.26 -5.70 0.44
C LYS A 40 9.47 -7.13 -0.05
N SER A 41 8.40 -7.94 -0.06
CA SER A 41 8.46 -9.31 -0.56
C SER A 41 8.75 -9.37 -2.07
N ALA A 42 8.14 -8.47 -2.84
CA ALA A 42 8.36 -8.31 -4.28
C ALA A 42 9.80 -7.88 -4.61
N GLU A 43 10.35 -6.94 -3.83
CA GLU A 43 11.74 -6.47 -3.96
C GLU A 43 12.76 -7.59 -3.71
N MET A 44 12.39 -8.61 -2.93
CA MET A 44 13.18 -9.82 -2.72
C MET A 44 12.93 -10.92 -3.77
N GLY A 45 12.17 -10.62 -4.82
CA GLY A 45 11.91 -11.54 -5.93
C GLY A 45 10.80 -12.56 -5.71
N TYR A 46 9.98 -12.42 -4.66
CA TYR A 46 8.87 -13.35 -4.43
C TYR A 46 7.68 -13.04 -5.33
N ALA A 47 7.35 -13.96 -6.25
CA ALA A 47 6.34 -13.75 -7.28
C ALA A 47 4.94 -13.39 -6.74
N LYS A 48 4.52 -13.97 -5.59
CA LYS A 48 3.23 -13.60 -4.98
C LYS A 48 3.27 -12.19 -4.40
N GLY A 49 4.41 -11.76 -3.84
CA GLY A 49 4.61 -10.38 -3.43
C GLY A 49 4.39 -9.42 -4.59
N THR A 50 5.02 -9.70 -5.74
CA THR A 50 4.85 -8.90 -6.96
C THR A 50 3.41 -8.88 -7.45
N CYS A 51 2.74 -10.04 -7.47
CA CYS A 51 1.33 -10.14 -7.85
C CYS A 51 0.43 -9.27 -6.96
N ASN A 52 0.59 -9.37 -5.64
CA ASN A 52 -0.20 -8.62 -4.68
C ASN A 52 0.10 -7.11 -4.70
N VAL A 53 1.33 -6.69 -5.03
CA VAL A 53 1.62 -5.28 -5.33
C VAL A 53 0.79 -4.79 -6.51
N GLY A 54 0.69 -5.61 -7.58
CA GLY A 54 -0.17 -5.34 -8.72
C GLY A 54 -1.63 -5.16 -8.31
N CYS A 55 -2.18 -6.10 -7.52
CA CYS A 55 -3.54 -5.99 -7.00
C CYS A 55 -3.76 -4.71 -6.18
N CYS A 56 -2.80 -4.30 -5.34
CA CYS A 56 -2.90 -3.05 -4.60
C CYS A 56 -2.91 -1.81 -5.50
N TYR A 57 -2.28 -1.85 -6.68
CA TYR A 57 -2.39 -0.75 -7.65
C TYR A 57 -3.73 -0.77 -8.39
N ASP A 58 -4.26 -1.95 -8.73
CA ASP A 58 -5.58 -2.10 -9.34
C ASP A 58 -6.69 -1.56 -8.42
N GLU A 59 -6.56 -1.77 -7.11
CA GLU A 59 -7.45 -1.24 -6.06
C GLU A 59 -7.17 0.23 -5.71
N GLY A 60 -6.11 0.82 -6.27
CA GLY A 60 -5.70 2.21 -6.03
C GLY A 60 -4.96 2.46 -4.71
N ILE A 61 -4.79 1.45 -3.85
CA ILE A 61 -4.10 1.54 -2.54
C ILE A 61 -2.64 1.99 -2.75
N GLY A 62 -1.94 1.35 -3.67
CA GLY A 62 -0.54 1.70 -3.97
C GLY A 62 -0.41 3.14 -4.46
N ALA A 63 -1.28 3.55 -5.39
CA ALA A 63 -1.30 4.91 -5.91
C ALA A 63 -1.58 5.95 -4.81
N PHE A 64 -2.57 5.69 -3.95
CA PHE A 64 -2.92 6.56 -2.83
C PHE A 64 -1.73 6.80 -1.90
N ILE A 65 -0.99 5.75 -1.52
CA ILE A 65 0.18 5.86 -0.63
C ILE A 65 1.26 6.77 -1.23
N TYR A 66 1.51 6.68 -2.54
CA TYR A 66 2.47 7.57 -3.20
C TYR A 66 1.98 9.01 -3.33
N TYR A 67 0.69 9.22 -3.63
CA TYR A 67 0.09 10.55 -3.62
C TYR A 67 0.18 11.19 -2.23
N GLN A 68 -0.08 10.42 -1.17
CA GLN A 68 0.02 10.87 0.20
C GLN A 68 1.46 11.31 0.55
N LYS A 69 2.47 10.51 0.20
CA LYS A 69 3.89 10.90 0.38
C LYS A 69 4.23 12.19 -0.36
N SER A 70 3.76 12.34 -1.60
CA SER A 70 3.96 13.57 -2.39
C SER A 70 3.28 14.78 -1.73
N ALA A 71 2.05 14.61 -1.24
CA ALA A 71 1.32 15.66 -0.52
C ALA A 71 2.03 16.07 0.77
N GLU A 72 2.57 15.10 1.53
CA GLU A 72 3.33 15.34 2.76
C GLU A 72 4.65 16.10 2.51
N MET A 73 5.25 15.94 1.34
CA MET A 73 6.41 16.73 0.89
C MET A 73 6.05 18.14 0.40
N GLY A 74 4.77 18.53 0.43
CA GLY A 74 4.32 19.87 0.05
C GLY A 74 3.99 20.05 -1.43
N TYR A 75 3.92 18.97 -2.23
CA TYR A 75 3.56 19.08 -3.64
C TYR A 75 2.04 19.24 -3.82
N ALA A 76 1.63 20.37 -4.42
CA ALA A 76 0.21 20.70 -4.64
C ALA A 76 -0.54 19.66 -5.49
N ASN A 77 0.12 19.07 -6.49
CA ASN A 77 -0.47 17.99 -7.30
C ASN A 77 -0.74 16.75 -6.44
N GLY A 78 0.17 16.41 -5.51
CA GLY A 78 -0.02 15.33 -4.55
C GLY A 78 -1.23 15.57 -3.66
N MET A 79 -1.35 16.78 -3.10
CA MET A 79 -2.51 17.15 -2.26
C MET A 79 -3.83 17.06 -3.03
N SER A 80 -3.85 17.52 -4.28
CA SER A 80 -5.03 17.45 -5.15
C SER A 80 -5.45 16.00 -5.45
N LEU A 81 -4.48 15.12 -5.71
CA LEU A 81 -4.72 13.70 -5.97
C LEU A 81 -5.20 12.96 -4.70
N VAL A 82 -4.61 13.27 -3.54
CA VAL A 82 -5.08 12.73 -2.24
C VAL A 82 -6.51 13.17 -1.96
N ALA A 83 -6.85 14.43 -2.23
CA ALA A 83 -8.21 14.94 -2.08
C ALA A 83 -9.19 14.19 -2.98
N GLU A 84 -8.82 13.91 -4.24
CA GLU A 84 -9.65 13.15 -5.18
C GLU A 84 -9.82 11.69 -4.74
N CYS A 85 -8.76 11.05 -4.22
CA CYS A 85 -8.84 9.72 -3.63
C CYS A 85 -9.84 9.66 -2.47
N TYR A 86 -9.78 10.60 -1.52
CA TYR A 86 -10.75 10.67 -0.43
C TYR A 86 -12.16 11.00 -0.92
N ARG A 87 -12.30 11.83 -1.95
CA ARG A 87 -13.60 12.21 -2.53
C ARG A 87 -14.30 11.02 -3.18
N ASN A 88 -13.56 10.16 -3.87
CA ASN A 88 -14.10 9.05 -4.66
C ASN A 88 -13.97 7.68 -3.97
N GLY A 89 -13.17 7.59 -2.91
CA GLY A 89 -12.86 6.33 -2.25
C GLY A 89 -11.87 5.45 -3.04
N ILE A 90 -10.88 6.06 -3.70
CA ILE A 90 -9.88 5.34 -4.51
C ILE A 90 -8.69 4.99 -3.63
N GLY A 91 -8.46 3.69 -3.40
CA GLY A 91 -7.36 3.20 -2.56
C GLY A 91 -7.49 3.49 -1.06
N ILE A 92 -8.58 4.14 -0.64
CA ILE A 92 -8.90 4.45 0.74
C ILE A 92 -10.40 4.67 0.90
N THR A 93 -10.93 4.51 2.11
CA THR A 93 -12.33 4.82 2.43
C THR A 93 -12.68 6.27 2.09
N ARG A 94 -13.81 6.45 1.39
CA ARG A 94 -14.34 7.77 1.02
C ARG A 94 -14.57 8.64 2.25
N ASP A 95 -14.01 9.86 2.25
CA ASP A 95 -14.13 10.83 3.33
C ASP A 95 -14.13 12.27 2.77
N LEU A 96 -15.31 12.88 2.70
CA LEU A 96 -15.47 14.24 2.14
C LEU A 96 -14.86 15.33 3.03
N HIS A 97 -14.75 15.09 4.35
CA HIS A 97 -14.11 16.05 5.25
C HIS A 97 -12.61 16.08 5.03
N LYS A 98 -11.97 14.90 4.92
CA LYS A 98 -10.55 14.81 4.56
C LYS A 98 -10.29 15.32 3.14
N ALA A 99 -11.17 15.03 2.18
CA ALA A 99 -11.05 15.59 0.83
C ALA A 99 -11.01 17.14 0.86
N LYS A 100 -11.95 17.76 1.57
CA LYS A 100 -11.99 19.22 1.73
C LYS A 100 -10.74 19.76 2.43
N TYR A 101 -10.27 19.07 3.47
CA TYR A 101 -9.03 19.43 4.18
C TYR A 101 -7.83 19.50 3.21
N TRP A 102 -7.66 18.49 2.36
CA TRP A 102 -6.54 18.44 1.41
C TRP A 102 -6.65 19.46 0.27
N TYR A 103 -7.86 19.82 -0.18
CA TYR A 103 -8.04 20.89 -1.16
C TYR A 103 -7.72 22.29 -0.62
N GLN A 104 -7.77 22.49 0.70
CA GLN A 104 -7.58 23.79 1.35
C GLN A 104 -6.17 24.00 1.90
N ARG A 105 -5.31 22.99 1.80
CA ARG A 105 -3.95 23.00 2.32
C ARG A 105 -2.96 23.49 1.27
#